data_AF-A0A254SQJ7-F1
#
_entry.id   AF-A0A254SQJ7-F1
#
_cell.length_a   1.000
_cell.length_b   1.000
_cell.length_c   1.000
_cell.angle_alpha   90.00
_cell.angle_beta   90.00
_cell.angle_gamma   90.00
#
_symmetry.space_group_name_H-M   'P 1'
#
loop_
_entity.id
_entity.type
_entity.pdbx_description
1 polymer ?
#
loop_
_entity_poly.entity_id
_entity_poly.type
_entity_poly.pdbx_seq_one_letter_code
_entity_poly.pdbx_strand_id
1 'polypeptide(L)'
;MDIAVKITLVASIVLVGYNLHQLVTSYEAICEKVKEFKAMALENDSDESAVRRSNFFLTGTLSVLYIALTYLSEFAYWVVGAVFVKLAISMYLSHLEISQIFKEDSIRPKFFKMTKVDAAVNVLVGLGVAVIAVS
;
A
#
# COMPACT_ATOMS: atom_id res chain seq x y z
N MET A 1 9.37 -13.73 22.82
CA MET A 1 9.05 -13.07 21.55
C MET A 1 9.68 -11.70 21.56
N ASP A 2 10.64 -11.48 20.66
CA ASP A 2 11.34 -10.21 20.47
C ASP A 2 10.32 -9.07 20.23
N ILE A 3 10.62 -7.87 20.73
CA ILE A 3 9.80 -6.66 20.52
C ILE A 3 9.64 -6.40 19.03
N ALA A 4 10.68 -6.64 18.22
CA ALA A 4 10.63 -6.49 16.76
C ALA A 4 9.52 -7.35 16.14
N VAL A 5 9.45 -8.64 16.51
CA VAL A 5 8.44 -9.58 15.99
C VAL A 5 7.02 -9.14 16.36
N LYS A 6 6.80 -8.61 17.58
CA LYS A 6 5.49 -8.07 17.98
C LYS A 6 5.07 -6.89 17.11
N ILE A 7 5.99 -5.97 16.84
CA ILE A 7 5.71 -4.79 16.01
C ILE A 7 5.46 -5.23 14.57
N THR A 8 6.24 -6.18 14.03
CA THR A 8 6.05 -6.76 12.69
C THR A 8 4.67 -7.40 12.55
N LEU A 9 4.20 -8.12 13.58
CA LEU A 9 2.87 -8.71 13.58
C LEU A 9 1.77 -7.65 13.53
N VAL A 10 1.85 -6.63 14.38
CA VAL A 10 0.88 -5.53 14.37
C VAL A 10 0.87 -4.82 13.01
N ALA A 11 2.04 -4.51 12.46
CA ALA A 11 2.16 -3.89 11.14
C ALA A 11 1.57 -4.77 10.03
N SER A 12 1.76 -6.09 10.11
CA SER A 12 1.21 -7.05 9.14
C SER A 12 -0.31 -7.14 9.24
N ILE A 13 -0.88 -7.10 10.45
CA ILE A 13 -2.33 -7.06 10.65
C ILE A 13 -2.93 -5.77 10.08
N VAL A 14 -2.29 -4.62 10.32
CA VAL A 14 -2.71 -3.34 9.75
C VAL A 14 -2.68 -3.38 8.22
N LEU A 15 -1.60 -3.92 7.64
CA LEU A 15 -1.47 -4.12 6.19
C LEU A 15 -2.61 -4.98 5.63
N VAL A 16 -2.90 -6.11 6.30
CA VAL A 16 -3.99 -7.01 5.91
C VAL A 16 -5.34 -6.31 5.99
N GLY A 17 -5.64 -5.63 7.10
CA GLY A 17 -6.91 -4.95 7.30
C GLY A 17 -7.17 -3.86 6.26
N TYR A 18 -6.16 -3.03 5.99
CA TYR A 18 -6.25 -1.98 4.97
C TYR A 18 -6.48 -2.56 3.56
N ASN A 19 -5.70 -3.56 3.16
CA ASN A 19 -5.81 -4.13 1.83
C ASN A 19 -7.07 -5.01 1.66
N LEU A 20 -7.56 -5.65 2.73
CA LEU A 20 -8.87 -6.33 2.72
C LEU A 20 -10.00 -5.35 2.49
N HIS A 21 -9.98 -4.20 3.18
CA HIS A 21 -10.96 -3.14 2.95
C HIS A 21 -10.94 -2.71 1.49
N GLN A 22 -9.76 -2.38 0.95
CA GLN A 22 -9.60 -1.98 -0.44
C GLN A 22 -10.04 -3.08 -1.42
N LEU A 23 -9.91 -4.36 -1.07
CA LEU A 23 -10.35 -5.49 -1.88
C LEU A 23 -11.88 -5.64 -1.92
N VAL A 24 -12.60 -5.26 -0.87
CA VAL A 24 -14.08 -5.33 -0.83
C VAL A 24 -14.76 -4.05 -1.33
N THR A 25 -14.06 -2.91 -1.40
CA THR A 25 -14.66 -1.64 -1.85
C THR A 25 -15.14 -1.70 -3.31
N SER A 26 -16.35 -1.25 -3.62
CA SER A 26 -16.83 -1.27 -5.01
C SER A 26 -16.10 -0.25 -5.89
N TYR A 27 -16.19 -0.43 -7.21
CA TYR A 27 -15.62 0.52 -8.18
C TYR A 27 -16.24 1.91 -8.04
N GLU A 28 -17.56 1.97 -7.82
CA GLU A 28 -18.32 3.21 -7.64
C GLU A 28 -17.83 3.97 -6.40
N ALA A 29 -17.70 3.27 -5.27
CA ALA A 29 -17.21 3.87 -4.03
C ALA A 29 -15.77 4.37 -4.16
N ILE A 30 -14.90 3.65 -4.89
CA ILE A 30 -13.54 4.13 -5.17
C ILE A 30 -13.56 5.37 -6.07
N CYS A 31 -14.40 5.41 -7.10
CA CYS A 31 -14.54 6.59 -7.96
C CYS A 31 -15.04 7.81 -7.18
N GLU A 32 -15.96 7.62 -6.24
CA GLU A 32 -16.42 8.68 -5.33
C GLU A 32 -15.28 9.19 -4.44
N LYS A 33 -14.53 8.28 -3.79
CA LYS A 33 -13.36 8.63 -2.98
C LYS A 33 -12.27 9.36 -3.75
N VAL A 34 -12.08 9.00 -5.02
CA VAL A 34 -11.13 9.69 -5.92
C VAL A 34 -11.57 11.12 -6.21
N LYS A 35 -12.87 11.34 -6.44
CA LYS A 35 -13.43 12.69 -6.64
C LYS A 35 -13.30 13.53 -5.38
N GLU A 36 -13.63 12.96 -4.21
CA GLU A 36 -13.44 13.62 -2.91
C GLU A 36 -11.96 13.97 -2.68
N PHE A 37 -11.05 13.04 -2.96
CA PHE A 37 -9.61 13.25 -2.82
C PHE A 37 -9.10 14.39 -3.72
N LYS A 38 -9.53 14.41 -4.98
CA LYS A 38 -9.18 15.48 -5.91
C LYS A 38 -9.75 16.82 -5.46
N ALA A 39 -10.99 16.86 -4.98
CA ALA A 39 -11.60 18.07 -4.43
C ALA A 39 -10.81 18.60 -3.23
N MET A 40 -10.44 17.74 -2.27
CA MET A 40 -9.61 18.11 -1.12
C MET A 40 -8.21 18.60 -1.54
N ALA A 41 -7.61 18.02 -2.58
CA ALA A 41 -6.33 18.48 -3.09
C ALA A 41 -6.45 19.89 -3.70
N LEU A 42 -7.51 20.15 -4.46
CA LEU A 42 -7.79 21.47 -5.04
C LEU A 42 -8.11 22.53 -3.97
N GLU A 43 -8.87 22.16 -2.92
CA GLU A 43 -9.17 23.06 -1.80
C GLU A 43 -7.92 23.49 -1.02
N ASN A 44 -6.89 22.65 -0.99
CA ASN A 44 -5.62 22.94 -0.33
C ASN A 44 -4.55 23.50 -1.29
N ASP A 45 -4.94 24.01 -2.47
CA ASP A 45 -4.03 24.51 -3.51
C ASP A 45 -2.85 23.54 -3.80
N SER A 46 -3.12 22.24 -3.72
CA SER A 46 -2.10 21.20 -3.83
C SER A 46 -2.02 20.67 -5.26
N ASP A 47 -0.90 20.96 -5.92
CA ASP A 47 -0.61 20.44 -7.26
C ASP A 47 -0.33 18.93 -7.27
N GLU A 48 -0.53 18.28 -8.43
CA GLU A 48 -0.23 16.85 -8.66
C GLU A 48 1.19 16.48 -8.16
N SER A 49 2.16 17.36 -8.42
CA SER A 49 3.56 17.13 -8.05
C SER A 49 3.76 17.09 -6.53
N ALA A 50 3.08 17.96 -5.78
CA ALA A 50 3.15 18.02 -4.33
C ALA A 50 2.52 16.77 -3.71
N VAL A 51 1.35 16.36 -4.21
CA VAL A 51 0.65 15.16 -3.76
C VAL A 51 1.45 13.89 -4.08
N ARG A 52 1.99 13.77 -5.29
CA ARG A 52 2.85 12.62 -5.68
C ARG A 52 4.09 12.52 -4.81
N ARG A 53 4.75 13.65 -4.53
CA ARG A 53 5.93 13.70 -3.68
C ARG A 53 5.60 13.30 -2.24
N SER A 54 4.51 13.84 -1.69
CA SER A 54 4.04 13.50 -0.35
C SER A 54 3.74 12.01 -0.23
N ASN A 55 2.98 11.46 -1.19
CA ASN A 55 2.69 10.03 -1.22
C ASN A 55 3.95 9.17 -1.34
N PHE A 56 4.91 9.57 -2.19
CA PHE A 56 6.18 8.84 -2.33
C PHE A 56 6.95 8.79 -1.01
N PHE A 57 7.06 9.91 -0.29
CA PHE A 57 7.73 9.93 1.02
C PHE A 57 6.98 9.10 2.07
N LEU A 58 5.64 9.22 2.13
CA LEU A 58 4.85 8.50 3.10
C LEU A 58 4.89 6.99 2.85
N THR A 59 4.55 6.55 1.64
CA THR A 59 4.56 5.13 1.25
C THR A 59 5.97 4.54 1.27
N GLY A 60 6.98 5.30 0.85
CA GLY A 60 8.38 4.89 0.90
C GLY A 60 8.86 4.69 2.33
N THR A 61 8.58 5.64 3.23
CA THR A 61 8.96 5.51 4.64
C THR A 61 8.29 4.31 5.28
N LEU A 62 6.98 4.13 5.09
CA LEU A 62 6.25 2.97 5.62
C LEU A 62 6.78 1.65 5.05
N SER A 63 7.11 1.61 3.76
CA SER A 63 7.66 0.41 3.13
C SER A 63 9.02 0.06 3.69
N VAL A 64 9.93 1.03 3.80
CA VAL A 64 11.27 0.84 4.38
C VAL A 64 11.17 0.38 5.83
N LEU A 65 10.28 0.96 6.63
CA LEU A 65 10.04 0.53 8.00
C LEU A 65 9.56 -0.91 8.07
N TYR A 66 8.62 -1.31 7.20
CA TYR A 66 8.14 -2.70 7.17
C TYR A 66 9.22 -3.69 6.75
N ILE A 67 10.06 -3.32 5.77
CA ILE A 67 11.21 -4.13 5.36
C ILE A 67 12.23 -4.25 6.50
N ALA A 68 12.53 -3.15 7.20
CA ALA A 68 13.42 -3.17 8.35
C ALA A 68 12.87 -4.07 9.47
N LEU A 69 11.57 -4.00 9.74
CA LEU A 69 10.91 -4.84 10.73
C LEU A 69 10.97 -6.33 10.38
N THR A 70 10.68 -6.68 9.12
CA THR A 70 10.81 -8.08 8.64
C THR A 70 12.25 -8.58 8.73
N TYR A 71 13.24 -7.75 8.39
CA TYR A 71 14.65 -8.08 8.54
C TYR A 71 15.07 -8.27 10.01
N LEU A 72 14.69 -7.35 10.90
CA LEU A 72 14.98 -7.41 12.33
C LEU A 72 14.23 -8.53 13.05
N SER A 73 13.19 -9.09 12.43
CA SER A 73 12.47 -10.26 12.93
C SER A 73 13.17 -11.58 12.57
N GLU A 74 14.40 -11.51 12.06
CA GLU A 74 15.25 -12.66 11.67
C GLU A 74 14.67 -13.53 10.55
N PHE A 75 13.86 -12.92 9.67
CA PHE A 75 13.31 -13.62 8.52
C PHE A 75 14.42 -13.98 7.53
N ALA A 76 14.24 -15.10 6.81
CA ALA A 76 15.18 -15.50 5.78
C ALA A 76 15.31 -14.39 4.70
N TYR A 77 16.54 -14.13 4.24
CA TYR A 77 16.85 -13.04 3.31
C TYR A 77 16.01 -13.04 2.03
N TRP A 78 15.63 -14.22 1.53
CA TRP A 78 14.77 -14.33 0.35
C TRP A 78 13.34 -13.84 0.62
N VAL A 79 12.83 -13.99 1.85
CA VAL A 79 11.51 -13.44 2.25
C VAL A 79 11.59 -11.92 2.29
N VAL A 80 12.63 -11.36 2.91
CA VAL A 80 12.86 -9.91 2.94
C VAL A 80 12.98 -9.35 1.53
N GLY A 81 13.70 -10.03 0.64
CA GLY A 81 13.82 -9.68 -0.77
C GLY A 81 12.47 -9.71 -1.51
N ALA A 82 11.64 -10.73 -1.28
CA ALA A 82 10.31 -10.83 -1.86
C ALA A 82 9.38 -9.70 -1.38
N VAL A 83 9.39 -9.39 -0.08
CA VAL A 83 8.65 -8.27 0.51
C VAL A 83 9.11 -6.94 -0.10
N PHE A 84 10.43 -6.73 -0.23
CA PHE A 84 10.99 -5.54 -0.87
C PHE A 84 10.49 -5.35 -2.31
N VAL A 85 10.62 -6.38 -3.15
CA VAL A 85 10.16 -6.32 -4.54
C VAL A 85 8.67 -6.02 -4.62
N LYS A 86 7.88 -6.66 -3.75
CA LYS A 86 6.44 -6.46 -3.74
C LYS A 86 6.03 -5.03 -3.36
N LEU A 87 6.66 -4.46 -2.33
CA LEU A 87 6.37 -3.09 -1.90
C LEU A 87 6.84 -2.07 -2.94
N ALA A 88 7.95 -2.32 -3.63
CA ALA A 88 8.40 -1.47 -4.74
C ALA A 88 7.36 -1.44 -5.88
N ILE A 89 6.75 -2.59 -6.21
CA ILE A 89 5.65 -2.67 -7.19
C ILE A 89 4.44 -1.88 -6.70
N SER A 90 4.01 -2.05 -5.44
CA SER A 90 2.88 -1.30 -4.88
C SER A 90 3.11 0.21 -4.88
N MET A 91 4.32 0.65 -4.55
CA MET A 91 4.69 2.08 -4.60
C MET A 91 4.60 2.62 -6.03
N TYR A 92 5.08 1.86 -7.02
CA TYR A 92 4.98 2.24 -8.43
C TYR A 92 3.52 2.34 -8.89
N LEU A 93 2.68 1.35 -8.52
CA LEU A 93 1.25 1.38 -8.83
C LEU A 93 0.54 2.57 -8.19
N SER A 94 0.80 2.84 -6.90
CA SER A 94 0.26 4.01 -6.19
C SER A 94 0.65 5.32 -6.87
N HIS A 95 1.87 5.41 -7.38
CA HIS A 95 2.33 6.58 -8.11
C HIS A 95 1.58 6.79 -9.44
N LEU A 96 1.32 5.71 -10.18
CA LEU A 96 0.51 5.75 -11.40
C LEU A 96 -0.94 6.13 -11.09
N GLU A 97 -1.50 5.62 -10.00
CA GLU A 97 -2.86 5.91 -9.54
C GLU A 97 -3.05 7.41 -9.31
N ILE A 98 -2.15 8.05 -8.57
CA ILE A 98 -2.23 9.49 -8.31
C ILE A 98 -2.13 10.29 -9.62
N SER A 99 -1.20 9.95 -10.51
CA SER A 99 -1.10 10.67 -11.80
C SER A 99 -2.38 10.51 -12.63
N GLN A 100 -3.03 9.35 -12.54
CA GLN A 100 -4.32 9.14 -13.19
C GLN A 100 -5.43 9.97 -12.56
N ILE A 101 -5.54 10.02 -11.23
CA ILE A 101 -6.55 10.81 -10.50
C ILE A 101 -6.50 12.31 -10.87
N PHE A 102 -5.30 12.86 -11.08
CA PHE A 102 -5.17 14.27 -11.47
C PHE A 102 -5.53 14.51 -12.94
N LYS A 103 -5.25 13.55 -13.83
CA LYS A 103 -5.54 13.65 -15.28
C LYS A 103 -6.98 13.30 -15.63
N GLU A 104 -7.61 12.41 -14.88
CA GLU A 104 -8.95 11.86 -15.14
C GLU A 104 -9.77 11.93 -13.86
N ASP A 105 -11.03 12.38 -13.91
CA ASP A 105 -11.93 12.42 -12.74
C ASP A 105 -12.41 11.01 -12.29
N SER A 106 -11.75 9.95 -12.76
CA SER A 106 -12.07 8.56 -12.44
C SER A 106 -10.86 7.65 -12.68
N ILE A 107 -10.86 6.49 -12.00
CA ILE A 107 -9.87 5.44 -12.25
C ILE A 107 -10.36 4.56 -13.40
N ARG A 108 -9.52 4.31 -14.41
CA ARG A 108 -9.83 3.37 -15.50
C ARG A 108 -10.18 1.98 -14.94
N PRO A 109 -11.23 1.29 -15.44
CA PRO A 109 -11.63 -0.03 -14.96
C PRO A 109 -10.51 -1.09 -14.99
N LYS A 110 -9.62 -1.04 -15.98
CA LYS A 110 -8.44 -1.94 -16.05
C LYS A 110 -7.46 -1.68 -14.91
N PHE A 111 -7.25 -0.41 -14.57
CA PHE A 111 -6.36 -0.02 -13.49
C PHE A 111 -6.97 -0.38 -12.13
N PHE A 112 -8.28 -0.21 -11.95
CA PHE A 112 -9.01 -0.70 -10.78
C PHE A 112 -8.85 -2.21 -10.57
N LYS A 113 -8.94 -3.03 -11.62
CA LYS A 113 -8.67 -4.47 -11.49
C LYS A 113 -7.23 -4.74 -11.04
N MET A 114 -6.28 -3.96 -11.52
CA MET A 114 -4.87 -4.09 -11.12
C MET A 114 -4.66 -3.72 -9.65
N THR A 115 -5.29 -2.65 -9.15
CA THR A 115 -5.23 -2.28 -7.72
C THR A 115 -5.90 -3.33 -6.83
N LYS A 116 -6.95 -4.02 -7.30
CA LYS A 116 -7.53 -5.17 -6.60
C LYS A 116 -6.58 -6.35 -6.50
N VAL A 117 -5.87 -6.67 -7.58
CA VAL A 117 -4.86 -7.74 -7.58
C VAL A 117 -3.72 -7.36 -6.64
N ASP A 118 -3.25 -6.11 -6.68
CA ASP A 118 -2.22 -5.61 -5.76
C ASP A 118 -2.64 -5.76 -4.30
N ALA A 119 -3.86 -5.32 -3.97
CA ALA A 119 -4.43 -5.45 -2.63
C ALA A 119 -4.54 -6.93 -2.19
N ALA A 120 -5.00 -7.83 -3.07
CA ALA A 120 -5.06 -9.25 -2.78
C ALA A 120 -3.67 -9.84 -2.45
N VAL A 121 -2.66 -9.48 -3.24
CA VAL A 121 -1.28 -9.94 -2.99
C VAL A 121 -0.72 -9.33 -1.70
N ASN A 122 -1.02 -8.07 -1.38
CA ASN A 122 -0.60 -7.45 -0.12
C ASN A 122 -1.25 -8.12 1.10
N VAL A 123 -2.52 -8.56 0.99
CA VAL A 123 -3.16 -9.39 2.03
C VAL A 123 -2.41 -10.70 2.22
N LEU A 124 -2.09 -11.41 1.12
CA LEU A 124 -1.33 -12.66 1.20
C LEU A 124 0.07 -12.46 1.80
N VAL A 125 0.75 -11.36 1.47
CA VAL A 125 2.06 -11.02 2.03
C VAL A 125 1.94 -10.75 3.53
N GLY A 126 0.98 -9.92 3.96
CA GLY A 126 0.79 -9.62 5.38
C GLY A 126 0.41 -10.87 6.18
N LEU A 127 -0.45 -11.74 5.64
CA LEU A 127 -0.76 -13.03 6.26
C LEU A 127 0.46 -13.95 6.30
N GLY A 128 1.20 -14.06 5.21
CA GLY A 128 2.42 -14.88 5.13
C GLY A 128 3.48 -14.44 6.14
N VAL A 129 3.73 -13.12 6.23
CA VAL A 129 4.64 -12.56 7.23
C VAL A 129 4.14 -12.82 8.64
N ALA A 130 2.84 -12.65 8.91
CA ALA A 130 2.27 -12.92 10.22
C ALA A 130 2.39 -14.40 10.62
N VAL A 131 2.14 -15.33 9.71
CA VAL A 131 2.28 -16.78 9.94
C VAL A 131 3.74 -17.13 10.24
N ILE A 132 4.69 -16.63 9.44
CA ILE A 132 6.12 -16.88 9.67
C ILE A 132 6.56 -16.29 11.02
N ALA A 133 6.05 -15.12 11.41
CA ALA A 133 6.40 -14.47 12.68
C ALA A 133 5.93 -15.24 13.94
N VAL A 134 4.93 -16.11 13.83
CA VAL A 134 4.40 -16.91 14.95
C VAL A 134 4.74 -18.40 14.88
N SER A 135 5.40 -18.83 13.80
CA SER A 135 5.87 -20.21 13.60
C SER A 135 7.24 -20.40 14.25
#